data_AF-A0A522UN78-F1
#
_entry.id   AF-A0A522UN78-F1
#
_cell.length_a   1.000
_cell.length_b   1.000
_cell.length_c   1.000
_cell.angle_alpha   90.00
_cell.angle_beta   90.00
_cell.angle_gamma   90.00
#
_symmetry.space_group_name_H-M   'P 1'
#
loop_
_entity.id
_entity.type
_entity.pdbx_description
1 polymer ?
#
loop_
_entity_poly.entity_id
_entity_poly.type
_entity_poly.pdbx_seq_one_letter_code
_entity_poly.pdbx_strand_id
1 'polypeptide(L)' 'MKYLADAIIMQAIEDLWSEEFKRQSIDFFTGEGFLLCSTANGMVPYDKVRLLHLIREAVKNLRTDAPSMSRSEYTIAS' A
#
# COMPACT_ATOMS: atom_id res chain seq x y z
N MET A 1 -2.04 -10.60 21.12
CA MET A 1 -1.07 -9.85 20.29
C MET A 1 -1.15 -10.29 18.83
N LYS A 2 -1.06 -11.60 18.51
CA LYS A 2 -1.15 -12.13 17.13
C LYS A 2 -2.33 -11.57 16.31
N TYR A 3 -3.57 -11.71 16.80
CA TYR A 3 -4.77 -11.26 16.08
C TYR A 3 -4.83 -9.74 15.86
N LEU A 4 -4.29 -8.94 16.79
CA LEU A 4 -4.23 -7.49 16.63
C LEU A 4 -3.21 -7.11 15.55
N ALA A 5 -2.04 -7.75 15.55
CA ALA A 5 -1.02 -7.52 14.53
C ALA A 5 -1.51 -7.92 13.13
N ASP A 6 -2.25 -9.02 13.05
CA ASP A 6 -2.89 -9.47 11.81
C ASP A 6 -3.93 -8.46 11.31
N ALA A 7 -4.82 -7.99 12.18
CA ALA A 7 -5.82 -6.98 11.86
C ALA A 7 -5.18 -5.66 11.38
N ILE A 8 -4.09 -5.21 12.02
CA ILE A 8 -3.35 -4.01 11.60
C ILE A 8 -2.75 -4.19 10.21
N ILE A 9 -2.13 -5.34 9.92
CA ILE A 9 -1.58 -5.63 8.59
C ILE A 9 -2.69 -5.62 7.55
N MET A 10 -3.82 -6.28 7.83
CA MET A 10 -4.96 -6.33 6.91
C MET A 10 -5.58 -4.95 6.65
N GLN A 11 -5.76 -4.14 7.69
CA GLN A 11 -6.24 -2.76 7.55
C GLN A 11 -5.29 -1.94 6.68
N ALA A 12 -3.98 -2.02 6.93
CA ALA A 12 -2.99 -1.32 6.12
C ALA A 12 -3.01 -1.76 4.65
N ILE A 13 -3.30 -3.04 4.35
CA ILE A 13 -3.49 -3.51 2.97
C ILE A 13 -4.70 -2.83 2.34
N GLU A 14 -5.86 -2.82 3.01
CA GLU A 14 -7.08 -2.19 2.51
C GLU A 14 -6.88 -0.68 2.25
N ASP A 15 -6.23 -0.01 3.18
CA ASP A 15 -5.96 1.42 3.14
C ASP A 15 -5.04 1.85 1.98
N LEU A 16 -4.34 0.93 1.31
CA LEU A 16 -3.58 1.25 0.09
C LEU A 16 -4.47 1.73 -1.07
N TRP A 17 -5.76 1.42 -1.03
CA TRP A 17 -6.77 1.87 -2.00
C TRP A 17 -7.57 3.10 -1.52
N SER A 18 -7.30 3.61 -0.31
CA SER A 18 -7.88 4.85 0.20
C SER A 18 -6.94 6.03 -0.04
N GLU A 19 -7.37 7.05 -0.77
CA GLU A 19 -6.55 8.25 -1.00
C GLU A 19 -6.17 8.98 0.31
N GLU A 20 -6.99 8.85 1.36
CA GLU A 20 -6.72 9.45 2.67
C GLU A 20 -5.63 8.71 3.45
N PHE A 21 -5.62 7.37 3.41
CA PHE A 21 -4.78 6.54 4.27
C PHE A 21 -3.60 5.89 3.55
N LYS A 22 -3.60 5.86 2.22
CA LYS A 22 -2.58 5.20 1.39
C LYS A 22 -1.15 5.58 1.74
N ARG A 23 -0.88 6.86 2.00
CA ARG A 23 0.46 7.31 2.38
C ARG A 23 0.90 6.71 3.71
N GLN A 24 0.02 6.72 4.71
CA GLN A 24 0.29 6.14 6.03
C GLN A 24 0.52 4.63 5.94
N SER A 25 -0.23 3.94 5.07
CA SER A 25 -0.06 2.51 4.81
C SER A 25 1.24 2.18 4.10
N ILE A 26 1.68 3.01 3.15
CA ILE A 26 3.01 2.88 2.54
C ILE A 26 4.10 3.07 3.61
N ASP A 27 3.97 4.08 4.46
CA ASP A 27 4.92 4.34 5.55
C ASP A 27 4.95 3.16 6.55
N PHE A 28 3.79 2.53 6.82
CA PHE A 28 3.71 1.32 7.63
C PHE A 28 4.48 0.14 7.01
N PHE A 29 4.24 -0.18 5.73
CA PHE A 29 4.90 -1.32 5.05
C PHE A 29 6.38 -1.11 4.81
N THR A 30 6.83 0.14 4.68
CA THR A 30 8.25 0.49 4.48
C THR A 30 9.00 0.74 5.79
N GLY A 31 8.29 0.88 6.91
CA GLY A 31 8.85 1.20 8.22
C GLY A 31 8.83 0.05 9.23
N GLU A 32 9.09 0.40 10.49
CA GLU A 32 9.17 -0.56 11.60
C GLU A 32 7.81 -1.14 12.01
N GLY A 33 6.70 -0.47 11.66
CA GLY A 33 5.34 -0.92 11.98
C GLY A 33 5.05 -2.31 11.41
N PHE A 34 5.38 -2.53 10.13
CA PHE A 34 5.24 -3.84 9.51
C PHE A 34 6.21 -4.87 10.10
N LEU A 35 7.44 -4.49 10.41
CA LEU A 35 8.39 -5.40 11.06
C LEU A 35 7.87 -5.89 12.42
N LEU A 36 7.33 -4.98 13.22
CA LEU A 36 6.76 -5.30 14.53
C LEU A 36 5.54 -6.20 14.40
N CYS A 37 4.57 -5.84 13.55
CA CYS A 37 3.34 -6.60 13.39
C CYS A 37 3.60 -7.98 12.77
N SER A 38 4.45 -8.07 11.74
CA SER A 38 4.80 -9.36 11.13
C SER A 38 5.52 -10.28 12.11
N THR A 39 6.35 -9.74 13.00
CA THR A 39 7.02 -10.51 14.05
C THR A 39 6.03 -10.97 15.13
N ALA A 40 5.14 -10.07 15.58
CA ALA A 40 4.10 -10.39 16.55
C ALA A 40 3.06 -11.40 16.01
N ASN A 41 2.84 -11.43 14.69
CA ASN A 41 2.00 -12.42 14.02
C ASN A 41 2.71 -13.77 13.80
N GLY A 42 4.03 -13.81 14.01
CA GLY A 42 4.84 -15.01 13.78
C GLY A 42 5.10 -15.31 12.31
N MET A 43 5.08 -14.30 11.44
CA MET A 43 5.41 -14.46 10.02
C MET A 43 6.88 -14.86 9.86
N VAL A 44 7.14 -15.91 9.09
CA VAL A 44 8.50 -16.29 8.71
C VAL A 44 9.06 -15.28 7.69
N PRO A 45 10.40 -15.11 7.60
CA PRO A 45 11.01 -14.12 6.71
C PRO A 45 10.56 -14.23 5.25
N TYR A 46 10.38 -15.46 4.76
CA TYR A 46 9.88 -15.73 3.41
C TYR A 46 8.50 -15.10 3.16
N ASP A 47 7.57 -15.26 4.09
CA ASP A 47 6.20 -14.74 3.96
C ASP A 47 6.17 -13.20 4.00
N LYS A 48 7.06 -12.59 4.80
CA LYS A 48 7.20 -11.12 4.85
C LYS A 48 7.63 -10.56 3.49
N VAL A 49 8.65 -11.16 2.88
CA VAL A 49 9.16 -10.75 1.56
C VAL A 49 8.11 -10.99 0.48
N ARG A 50 7.43 -12.16 0.53
CA ARG A 50 6.37 -12.50 -0.42
C ARG A 50 5.20 -11.49 -0.35
N LEU A 51 4.75 -11.14 0.85
CA LEU A 51 3.67 -10.17 1.03
C LEU A 51 4.07 -8.78 0.50
N LEU A 52 5.26 -8.28 0.83
CA LEU A 52 5.75 -7.00 0.32
C LEU A 52 5.88 -6.99 -1.21
N HIS A 53 6.30 -8.12 -1.80
CA HIS A 53 6.34 -8.26 -3.25
C HIS A 53 4.94 -8.17 -3.87
N LEU A 54 3.95 -8.89 -3.33
CA LEU A 54 2.57 -8.85 -3.80
C LEU A 54 1.97 -7.44 -3.69
N ILE A 55 2.17 -6.76 -2.56
CA ILE A 55 1.73 -5.39 -2.34
C ILE A 55 2.36 -4.45 -3.38
N ARG A 56 3.68 -4.58 -3.61
CA ARG A 56 4.39 -3.75 -4.57
C ARG A 56 3.87 -3.93 -5.99
N GLU A 57 3.61 -5.16 -6.42
CA GLU A 57 3.07 -5.44 -7.75
C GLU A 57 1.63 -4.93 -7.88
N ALA A 58 0.79 -5.13 -6.86
CA ALA A 58 -0.57 -4.60 -6.84
C ALA A 58 -0.59 -3.06 -6.97
N VAL A 59 0.25 -2.36 -6.20
CA VAL A 59 0.33 -0.89 -6.24
C VAL A 59 0.90 -0.36 -7.56
N LYS A 60 1.83 -1.08 -8.20
CA LYS A 60 2.33 -0.71 -9.53
C LYS A 60 1.23 -0.77 -10.59
N ASN A 61 0.44 -1.84 -10.59
CA ASN A 61 -0.64 -2.02 -11.58
C ASN A 61 -1.72 -0.94 -11.48
N LEU A 62 -1.90 -0.31 -10.31
CA LEU A 62 -2.81 0.83 -10.16
C LEU A 62 -2.31 2.11 -10.84
N ARG A 63 -1.00 2.27 -11.05
CA ARG A 63 -0.44 3.46 -11.72
C ARG A 63 -0.60 3.40 -13.23
N THR A 64 -0.77 2.22 -13.81
CA THR A 64 -0.96 2.02 -15.25
C THR A 64 -2.39 2.27 -15.74
N ASP A 65 -3.37 2.34 -14.82
CA ASP A 65 -4.78 2.57 -15.15
C ASP A 65 -5.22 4.04 -14.98
N ALA A 66 -4.31 4.94 -14.58
CA ALA A 66 -4.62 6.37 -14.60
C ALA A 66 -4.67 6.84 -16.07
N PRO A 67 -5.82 7.33 -16.58
CA PRO A 67 -5.86 7.89 -17.91
C PRO A 67 -4.87 9.05 -17.95
N SER A 68 -4.00 9.05 -18.96
CA SER A 68 -3.14 10.19 -19.26
C SER A 68 -4.03 11.42 -19.45
N MET A 69 -4.16 12.26 -18.43
CA MET A 69 -4.68 13.62 -18.61
C MET A 69 -3.65 14.38 -19.44
N SER A 70 -3.81 14.34 -20.77
CA SER A 70 -3.09 15.19 -21.68
C SER A 70 -3.43 16.64 -21.35
N ARG A 71 -2.43 17.37 -20.87
CA ARG A 71 -2.48 18.80 -20.63
C ARG A 71 -2.44 19.54 -21.98
N SER A 72 -3.53 19.47 -22.74
CA SER A 72 -3.75 20.33 -23.91
C SER A 72 -5.24 20.41 -24.22
N GLU A 73 -5.94 21.36 -23.58
CA GLU A 73 -7.13 22.03 -24.13
C GLU A 73 -7.67 23.00 -23.07
N TYR A 74 -6.89 24.05 -22.82
CA TYR A 74 -7.45 25.32 -22.38
C TYR A 74 -6.95 26.41 -23.33
N THR A 75 -7.48 26.37 -24.55
CA THR A 75 -7.66 27.59 -25.35
C THR A 75 -9.16 27.76 -25.49
N ILE A 76 -9.76 28.45 -24.51
CA ILE A 76 -11.05 29.10 -24.74
C ILE A 76 -10.78 30.59 -24.67
N ALA A 77 -11.10 31.20 -25.81
CA ALA A 77 -11.12 32.62 -26.08
C ALA A 77 -11.63 33.47 -24.91
N SER A 78 -10.94 34.58 -24.67
CA SER A 78 -11.53 35.88 -24.32
C SER A 78 -10.60 36.97 -24.82
#